data_AF-A0A840D4V0-F1
#
_entry.id   AF-A0A840D4V0-F1
#
_cell.length_a   1.000
_cell.length_b   1.000
_cell.length_c   1.000
_cell.angle_alpha   90.00
_cell.angle_beta   90.00
_cell.angle_gamma   90.00
#
_symmetry.space_group_name_H-M   'P 1'
#
loop_
_entity.id
_entity.type
_entity.pdbx_description
1 polymer ?
#
loop_
_entity_poly.entity_id
_entity_poly.type
_entity_poly.pdbx_seq_one_letter_code
_entity_poly.pdbx_strand_id
1 'polypeptide(L)'
;MENSFFDPERPGSIFIAIDRYHHYTPLPGNSLRFVKGNQREITDAAFHKFLSDNVNEVKSCTYVPDVEMVQYDLNWMRDVPSPDTHMPLDKYIRQELLPYLQRSFQSPSRQISLPDAVYCSRYKGDTDCSILKKYFVQEADYMSFRRSQDERQKIYRGEANFRTPLKVVENDFGYLIFSGNEIGKEGFRECLQHIIDHYFDPHYDIGHLGVYEYPYVTEELAAHIDASYRIDHARQLNNSFEFQRENHAPQSKLPDKFINGLTPLFYSPMETTAGGFMELLDKFHFDPDVRAQISPSNRDIYRLLTVMKNGYVNIHEQPFTYFKELLPVARKLERITQVRSAADFDRKEFKQASMEIREAADSILKRDFDVRGHRSLKNMLDDPMVEFTVGNRRLNDVQKSVLSSGYALYIPENNREAVRHLQYCMADFGQNRMQNSSEPFPVKTYTLKEGLLHPLPTDINKKPRAVKKPENQKRHTNRLK
;
A
#
# COMPACT_ATOMS: atom_id res chain seq x y z
N MET A 1 -6.26 55.73 25.08
CA MET A 1 -6.43 54.78 23.96
C MET A 1 -7.49 53.80 24.39
N GLU A 2 -8.60 53.69 23.66
CA GLU A 2 -9.59 52.64 23.94
C GLU A 2 -8.91 51.29 23.69
N ASN A 3 -8.93 50.41 24.69
CA ASN A 3 -8.46 49.04 24.51
C ASN A 3 -9.45 48.33 23.56
N SER A 4 -8.97 47.96 22.38
CA SER A 4 -9.81 47.33 21.34
C SER A 4 -10.26 45.91 21.71
N PHE A 5 -9.63 45.28 22.71
CA PHE A 5 -9.88 43.91 23.11
C PHE A 5 -10.95 43.79 24.22
N PHE A 6 -10.96 44.70 25.19
CA PHE A 6 -11.92 44.70 26.29
C PHE A 6 -12.13 46.10 26.89
N ASP A 7 -13.23 46.30 27.61
CA ASP A 7 -13.52 47.55 28.32
C ASP A 7 -12.95 47.48 29.75
N PRO A 8 -11.92 48.28 30.10
CA PRO A 8 -11.26 48.23 31.42
C PRO A 8 -12.21 48.48 32.60
N GLU A 9 -13.27 49.26 32.39
CA GLU A 9 -14.18 49.73 33.44
C GLU A 9 -15.40 48.83 33.62
N ARG A 10 -15.48 47.71 32.88
CA ARG A 10 -16.58 46.75 32.96
C ARG A 10 -16.09 45.38 33.45
N PRO A 11 -16.96 44.59 34.09
CA PRO A 11 -16.66 43.19 34.36
C PRO A 11 -16.47 42.41 33.06
N GLY A 12 -15.75 41.30 33.16
CA GLY A 12 -15.47 40.42 32.02
C GLY A 12 -14.90 39.08 32.44
N SER A 13 -14.82 38.16 31.49
CA SER A 13 -14.20 36.85 31.67
C SER A 13 -13.06 36.66 30.68
N ILE A 14 -12.02 35.94 31.13
CA ILE A 14 -10.84 35.59 30.35
C ILE A 14 -10.82 34.07 30.21
N PHE A 15 -10.86 33.56 28.97
CA PHE A 15 -10.73 32.14 28.67
C PHE A 15 -9.37 31.87 28.04
N ILE A 16 -8.64 30.89 28.56
CA ILE A 16 -7.30 30.56 28.08
C ILE A 16 -7.16 29.05 27.90
N ALA A 17 -6.49 28.64 26.83
CA ALA A 17 -6.07 27.26 26.58
C ALA A 17 -4.53 27.20 26.56
N ILE A 18 -3.92 26.47 27.49
CA ILE A 18 -2.46 26.35 27.61
C ILE A 18 -2.04 24.89 27.67
N ASP A 19 -1.12 24.51 26.77
CA ASP A 19 -0.32 23.30 26.93
C ASP A 19 0.85 23.58 27.89
N ARG A 20 0.86 22.86 29.02
CA ARG A 20 1.91 22.98 30.04
C ARG A 20 3.29 22.58 29.54
N TYR A 21 3.37 21.71 28.54
CA TYR A 21 4.61 21.19 27.97
C TYR A 21 5.02 21.91 26.69
N HIS A 22 4.18 22.80 26.18
CA HIS A 22 4.45 23.66 25.03
C HIS A 22 4.72 22.87 23.73
N HIS A 23 4.15 21.67 23.63
CA HIS A 23 4.20 20.82 22.46
C HIS A 23 3.10 21.17 21.45
N TYR A 24 2.06 21.88 21.90
CA TYR A 24 0.94 22.32 21.09
C TYR A 24 0.60 23.79 21.38
N THR A 25 0.29 24.53 20.32
CA THR A 25 -0.22 25.90 20.40
C THR A 25 -1.55 25.94 19.67
N PRO A 26 -2.68 26.17 20.37
CA PRO A 26 -3.99 26.29 19.73
C PRO A 26 -4.02 27.46 18.74
N LEU A 27 -4.96 27.44 17.80
CA LEU A 27 -5.22 28.61 16.96
C LEU A 27 -5.44 29.87 17.81
N PRO A 28 -5.11 31.09 17.32
CA PRO A 28 -5.19 32.30 18.14
C PRO A 28 -6.55 32.52 18.82
N GLY A 29 -7.66 32.26 18.11
CA GLY A 29 -9.01 32.36 18.67
C GLY A 29 -9.38 31.26 19.65
N ASN A 30 -8.63 30.17 19.70
CA ASN A 30 -8.80 29.04 20.62
C ASN A 30 -7.82 29.09 21.79
N SER A 31 -6.75 29.88 21.68
CA SER A 31 -5.77 30.12 22.74
C SER A 31 -6.26 31.12 23.80
N LEU A 32 -6.91 32.21 23.38
CA LEU A 32 -7.37 33.28 24.29
C LEU A 32 -8.66 33.94 23.80
N ARG A 33 -9.63 34.13 24.71
CA ARG A 33 -10.82 34.96 24.47
C ARG A 33 -11.10 35.89 25.64
N PHE A 34 -11.43 37.13 25.31
CA PHE A 34 -11.99 38.10 26.25
C PHE A 34 -13.50 38.20 26.02
N VAL A 35 -14.29 38.03 27.08
CA VAL A 35 -15.75 38.14 27.04
C VAL A 35 -16.17 39.32 27.92
N LYS A 36 -16.95 40.24 27.35
CA LYS A 36 -17.45 41.42 28.09
C LYS A 36 -18.68 41.06 28.92
N GLY A 37 -18.73 41.54 30.15
CA GLY A 37 -19.82 41.29 31.10
C GLY A 37 -19.60 40.04 31.95
N ASN A 38 -20.45 39.86 32.96
CA ASN A 38 -20.45 38.73 33.90
C ASN A 38 -21.83 38.06 34.00
N GLN A 39 -22.68 38.24 32.98
CA GLN A 39 -23.97 37.57 32.91
C GLN A 39 -23.76 36.08 32.67
N ARG A 40 -24.12 35.27 33.66
CA ARG A 40 -23.82 33.83 33.70
C ARG A 40 -24.23 33.08 32.43
N GLU A 41 -25.43 33.34 31.90
CA GLU A 41 -25.91 32.69 30.66
C GLU A 41 -25.00 32.99 29.45
N ILE A 42 -24.55 34.24 29.32
CA ILE A 42 -23.70 34.68 28.21
C ILE A 42 -22.29 34.11 28.38
N THR A 43 -21.73 34.18 29.58
CA THR A 43 -20.38 33.68 29.86
C THR A 43 -20.31 32.16 29.73
N ASP A 44 -21.34 31.44 30.20
CA ASP A 44 -21.40 29.97 30.12
C ASP A 44 -21.54 29.50 28.67
N ALA A 45 -22.40 30.16 27.87
CA ALA A 45 -22.53 29.86 26.44
C ALA A 45 -21.22 30.16 25.68
N ALA A 46 -20.55 31.27 26.00
CA ALA A 46 -19.28 31.64 25.39
C ALA A 46 -18.16 30.65 25.76
N PHE A 47 -18.12 30.19 27.01
CA PHE A 47 -17.16 29.19 27.47
C PHE A 47 -17.42 27.84 26.81
N HIS A 48 -18.68 27.38 26.74
CA HIS A 48 -19.03 26.15 26.01
C HIS A 48 -18.59 26.22 24.55
N LYS A 49 -18.80 27.36 23.87
CA LYS A 49 -18.29 27.56 22.51
C LYS A 49 -16.77 27.49 22.44
N PHE A 50 -16.07 28.09 23.40
CA PHE A 50 -14.60 28.01 23.50
C PHE A 50 -14.09 26.57 23.65
N LEU A 51 -14.76 25.74 24.46
CA LEU A 51 -14.46 24.32 24.58
C LEU A 51 -14.71 23.58 23.28
N SER A 52 -15.87 23.80 22.65
CA SER A 52 -16.24 23.14 21.39
C SER A 52 -15.27 23.47 20.26
N ASP A 53 -14.84 24.73 20.13
CA ASP A 53 -13.89 25.14 19.11
C ASP A 53 -12.52 24.46 19.30
N ASN A 54 -12.04 24.33 20.55
CA ASN A 54 -10.80 23.59 20.86
C ASN A 54 -10.95 22.07 20.61
N VAL A 55 -12.09 21.47 20.99
CA VAL A 55 -12.38 20.05 20.73
C VAL A 55 -12.42 19.76 19.23
N ASN A 56 -12.99 20.65 18.43
CA ASN A 56 -13.04 20.51 16.98
C ASN A 56 -11.67 20.66 16.32
N GLU A 57 -10.83 21.58 16.81
CA GLU A 57 -9.48 21.80 16.28
C GLU A 57 -8.60 20.55 16.37
N VAL A 58 -8.64 19.84 17.50
CA VAL A 58 -7.76 18.70 17.74
C VAL A 58 -8.19 17.40 17.06
N LYS A 59 -9.30 17.40 16.32
CA LYS A 59 -9.72 16.23 15.54
C LYS A 59 -8.76 15.91 14.39
N SER A 60 -8.03 16.91 13.91
CA SER A 60 -6.96 16.77 12.92
C SER A 60 -5.57 16.60 13.54
N CYS A 61 -5.46 16.40 14.86
CA CYS A 61 -4.18 16.19 15.52
C CYS A 61 -3.76 14.71 15.54
N THR A 62 -2.46 14.48 15.72
CA THR A 62 -1.88 13.14 15.86
C THR A 62 -2.29 12.47 17.17
N TYR A 63 -2.60 13.23 18.21
CA TYR A 63 -3.19 12.82 19.49
C TYR A 63 -3.83 14.05 20.15
N VAL A 64 -4.66 13.87 21.18
CA VAL A 64 -5.22 15.01 21.93
C VAL A 64 -4.16 15.59 22.88
N PRO A 65 -3.70 16.83 22.69
CA PRO A 65 -2.67 17.43 23.53
C PRO A 65 -3.18 17.71 24.94
N ASP A 66 -2.27 17.71 25.92
CA ASP A 66 -2.58 17.94 27.34
C ASP A 66 -2.73 19.45 27.63
N VAL A 67 -3.75 20.04 27.02
CA VAL A 67 -4.09 21.45 27.13
C VAL A 67 -5.07 21.65 28.29
N GLU A 68 -4.78 22.61 29.15
CA GLU A 68 -5.69 23.05 30.19
C GLU A 68 -6.48 24.26 29.70
N MET A 69 -7.81 24.15 29.71
CA MET A 69 -8.75 25.21 29.38
C MET A 69 -9.34 25.79 30.65
N VAL A 70 -9.12 27.08 30.87
CA VAL A 70 -9.46 27.77 32.12
C VAL A 70 -10.26 29.04 31.86
N GLN A 71 -11.17 29.36 32.79
CA GLN A 71 -11.94 30.60 32.84
C GLN A 71 -11.59 31.36 34.10
N TYR A 72 -11.35 32.66 33.97
CA TYR A 72 -11.25 33.61 35.08
C TYR A 72 -12.34 34.66 34.94
N ASP A 73 -13.10 34.91 36.00
CA ASP A 73 -14.11 35.98 36.04
C ASP A 73 -13.60 37.18 36.83
N LEU A 74 -13.77 38.36 36.26
CA LEU A 74 -13.28 39.61 36.80
C LEU A 74 -14.42 40.60 37.01
N ASN A 75 -14.39 41.28 38.15
CA ASN A 75 -15.33 42.35 38.46
C ASN A 75 -15.05 43.62 37.63
N TRP A 76 -13.80 43.80 37.18
CA TRP A 76 -13.37 44.82 36.22
C TRP A 76 -12.07 44.37 35.54
N MET A 77 -11.81 44.90 34.35
CA MET A 77 -10.66 44.50 33.52
C MET A 77 -9.48 45.49 33.58
N ARG A 78 -9.52 46.48 34.48
CA ARG A 78 -8.54 47.58 34.54
C ARG A 78 -7.09 47.13 34.68
N ASP A 79 -6.85 46.12 35.50
CA ASP A 79 -5.49 45.64 35.81
C ASP A 79 -5.02 44.53 34.86
N VAL A 80 -5.85 44.14 33.89
CA VAL A 80 -5.51 43.10 32.91
C VAL A 80 -4.51 43.69 31.91
N PRO A 81 -3.32 43.08 31.72
CA PRO A 81 -2.36 43.49 30.71
C PRO A 81 -3.05 43.54 29.34
N SER A 82 -2.91 44.62 28.59
CA SER A 82 -3.55 44.72 27.27
C SER A 82 -2.64 44.08 26.21
N PRO A 83 -3.17 43.28 25.27
CA PRO A 83 -2.33 42.70 24.21
C PRO A 83 -1.64 43.79 23.37
N ASP A 84 -0.32 43.73 23.25
CA ASP A 84 0.44 44.55 22.32
C ASP A 84 0.29 44.01 20.90
N THR A 85 -0.07 44.89 19.95
CA THR A 85 -0.26 44.53 18.54
C THR A 85 1.04 44.10 17.86
N HIS A 86 2.20 44.47 18.43
CA HIS A 86 3.53 44.06 17.93
C HIS A 86 4.06 42.78 18.59
N MET A 87 3.34 42.20 19.55
CA MET A 87 3.74 41.00 20.28
C MET A 87 2.93 39.77 19.81
N PRO A 88 3.58 38.64 19.49
CA PRO A 88 2.86 37.39 19.21
C PRO A 88 1.98 36.98 20.40
N LEU A 89 0.76 36.51 20.11
CA LEU A 89 -0.24 36.19 21.13
C LEU A 89 0.25 35.17 22.16
N ASP A 90 0.94 34.10 21.72
CA ASP A 90 1.51 33.08 22.61
C ASP A 90 2.54 33.69 23.58
N LYS A 91 3.36 34.63 23.10
CA LYS A 91 4.32 35.35 23.92
C LYS A 91 3.61 36.22 24.96
N TYR A 92 2.57 36.95 24.55
CA TYR A 92 1.75 37.78 25.45
C TYR A 92 1.09 36.92 26.55
N ILE A 93 0.47 35.80 26.18
CA ILE A 93 -0.15 34.86 27.13
C ILE A 93 0.88 34.42 28.17
N ARG A 94 2.08 34.03 27.75
CA ARG A 94 3.13 33.49 28.63
C ARG A 94 3.81 34.52 29.50
N GLN A 95 4.15 35.67 28.94
CA GLN A 95 5.04 36.64 29.59
C GLN A 95 4.29 37.72 30.37
N GLU A 96 3.01 37.97 30.02
CA GLU A 96 2.23 39.04 30.65
C GLU A 96 0.97 38.51 31.32
N LEU A 97 0.10 37.84 30.56
CA LEU A 97 -1.22 37.47 31.05
C LEU A 97 -1.16 36.37 32.12
N LEU A 98 -0.40 35.29 31.89
CA LEU A 98 -0.27 34.20 32.85
C LEU A 98 0.32 34.65 34.19
N PRO A 99 1.45 35.39 34.24
CA PRO A 99 1.97 35.93 35.49
C PRO A 99 0.97 36.83 36.22
N TYR A 100 0.20 37.65 35.49
CA TYR A 100 -0.88 38.43 36.08
C TYR A 100 -1.95 37.53 36.72
N LEU A 101 -2.45 36.53 36.01
CA LEU A 101 -3.51 35.66 36.50
C LEU A 101 -3.06 34.85 37.72
N GLN A 102 -1.84 34.33 37.72
CA GLN A 102 -1.25 33.60 38.83
C GLN A 102 -1.05 34.47 40.09
N ARG A 103 -0.79 35.77 39.93
CA ARG A 103 -0.66 36.72 41.05
C ARG A 103 -2.02 37.16 41.57
N SER A 104 -2.99 37.35 40.67
CA SER A 104 -4.28 37.97 40.95
C SER A 104 -5.35 36.99 41.43
N PHE A 105 -5.22 35.70 41.12
CA PHE A 105 -6.22 34.67 41.43
C PHE A 105 -5.59 33.45 42.11
N GLN A 106 -6.28 32.89 43.12
CA GLN A 106 -5.86 31.64 43.77
C GLN A 106 -6.16 30.41 42.89
N SER A 107 -7.28 30.45 42.15
CA SER A 107 -7.72 29.40 41.24
C SER A 107 -8.65 29.97 40.16
N PRO A 108 -8.75 29.32 38.99
CA PRO A 108 -9.71 29.70 37.96
C PRO A 108 -11.15 29.41 38.40
N SER A 109 -12.12 30.16 37.87
CA SER A 109 -13.56 29.95 38.06
C SER A 109 -14.02 28.59 37.51
N ARG A 110 -13.48 28.20 36.35
CA ARG A 110 -13.67 26.87 35.74
C ARG A 110 -12.36 26.36 35.17
N GLN A 111 -12.19 25.05 35.20
CA GLN A 111 -11.01 24.37 34.67
C GLN A 111 -11.40 22.99 34.14
N ILE A 112 -10.96 22.69 32.93
CA ILE A 112 -11.16 21.40 32.28
C ILE A 112 -9.96 21.11 31.37
N SER A 113 -9.52 19.85 31.31
CA SER A 113 -8.48 19.44 30.36
C SER A 113 -9.10 19.16 28.99
N LEU A 114 -8.38 19.43 27.91
CA LEU A 114 -8.83 19.14 26.56
C LEU A 114 -9.10 17.64 26.32
N PRO A 115 -8.28 16.69 26.82
CA PRO A 115 -8.62 15.28 26.77
C PRO A 115 -9.96 14.93 27.44
N ASP A 116 -10.27 15.55 28.60
CA ASP A 116 -11.57 15.37 29.26
C ASP A 116 -12.70 15.89 28.36
N ALA A 117 -12.56 17.11 27.84
CA ALA A 117 -13.56 17.73 26.97
C ALA A 117 -13.82 16.92 25.69
N VAL A 118 -12.76 16.39 25.06
CA VAL A 118 -12.87 15.53 23.87
C VAL A 118 -13.58 14.22 24.20
N TYR A 119 -13.23 13.56 25.31
CA TYR A 119 -13.91 12.33 25.74
C TYR A 119 -15.40 12.58 25.98
N CYS A 120 -15.73 13.63 26.71
CA CYS A 120 -17.11 13.97 27.05
C CYS A 120 -17.93 14.35 25.81
N SER A 121 -17.35 15.13 24.89
CA SER A 121 -18.00 15.46 23.62
C SER A 121 -18.35 14.21 22.82
N ARG A 122 -17.48 13.19 22.85
CA ARG A 122 -17.65 11.97 22.07
C ARG A 122 -18.62 10.96 22.68
N TYR A 123 -18.60 10.81 24.01
CA TYR A 123 -19.30 9.72 24.70
C TYR A 123 -20.45 10.17 25.60
N LYS A 124 -20.50 11.45 25.98
CA LYS A 124 -21.53 12.00 26.90
C LYS A 124 -22.44 13.05 26.24
N GLY A 125 -22.08 13.52 25.05
CA GLY A 125 -22.87 14.51 24.29
C GLY A 125 -22.75 15.95 24.80
N ASP A 126 -21.79 16.23 25.68
CA ASP A 126 -21.50 17.56 26.24
C ASP A 126 -19.98 17.77 26.32
N THR A 127 -19.49 18.96 25.98
CA THR A 127 -18.07 19.31 26.06
C THR A 127 -17.65 19.75 27.46
N ASP A 128 -18.55 20.33 28.27
CA ASP A 128 -18.23 20.77 29.64
C ASP A 128 -18.62 19.69 30.65
N CYS A 129 -17.67 18.82 30.95
CA CYS A 129 -17.85 17.75 31.93
C CYS A 129 -17.00 17.96 33.19
N SER A 130 -16.64 19.21 33.48
CA SER A 130 -15.83 19.57 34.65
C SER A 130 -16.44 19.06 35.97
N ILE A 131 -17.78 19.07 36.09
CA ILE A 131 -18.53 18.52 37.24
C ILE A 131 -18.54 16.98 37.23
N LEU A 132 -18.50 16.37 36.04
CA LEU A 132 -18.63 14.93 35.85
C LEU A 132 -17.30 14.16 35.96
N LYS A 133 -16.16 14.86 35.99
CA LYS A 133 -14.81 14.24 36.01
C LYS A 133 -14.65 13.14 37.05
N LYS A 134 -15.16 13.34 38.26
CA LYS A 134 -15.05 12.34 39.35
C LYS A 134 -15.78 11.02 39.05
N TYR A 135 -16.75 11.03 38.12
CA TYR A 135 -17.57 9.88 37.80
C TYR A 135 -16.99 9.06 36.64
N PHE A 136 -16.47 9.70 35.60
CA PHE A 136 -16.02 8.97 34.41
C PHE A 136 -14.55 8.54 34.44
N VAL A 137 -13.71 9.10 35.31
CA VAL A 137 -12.26 8.75 35.35
C VAL A 137 -11.98 7.29 35.71
N GLN A 138 -12.97 6.57 36.26
CA GLN A 138 -12.89 5.15 36.57
C GLN A 138 -13.51 4.26 35.48
N GLU A 139 -14.14 4.85 34.46
CA GLU A 139 -14.71 4.11 33.34
C GLU A 139 -13.59 3.44 32.53
N ALA A 140 -13.79 2.17 32.15
CA ALA A 140 -12.84 1.43 31.32
C ALA A 140 -12.58 2.12 29.97
N ASP A 141 -13.62 2.72 29.39
CA ASP A 141 -13.54 3.44 28.12
C ASP A 141 -12.70 4.72 28.22
N TYR A 142 -12.81 5.46 29.33
CA TYR A 142 -11.97 6.63 29.59
C TYR A 142 -10.50 6.23 29.75
N MET A 143 -10.23 5.18 30.52
CA MET A 143 -8.86 4.69 30.72
C MET A 143 -8.23 4.19 29.41
N SER A 144 -9.03 3.54 28.57
CA SER A 144 -8.61 3.06 27.24
C SER A 144 -8.35 4.23 26.29
N PHE A 145 -9.21 5.25 26.31
CA PHE A 145 -9.02 6.49 25.55
C PHE A 145 -7.70 7.19 25.95
N ARG A 146 -7.46 7.42 27.24
CA ARG A 146 -6.22 8.05 27.74
C ARG A 146 -4.98 7.24 27.34
N ARG A 147 -5.00 5.92 27.52
CA ARG A 147 -3.89 5.04 27.10
C ARG A 147 -3.59 5.17 25.61
N SER A 148 -4.64 5.18 24.77
CA SER A 148 -4.48 5.36 23.33
C SER A 148 -3.87 6.72 22.98
N GLN A 149 -4.23 7.80 23.68
CA GLN A 149 -3.60 9.11 23.46
C GLN A 149 -2.13 9.11 23.89
N ASP A 150 -1.78 8.52 25.02
CA ASP A 150 -0.40 8.42 25.51
C ASP A 150 0.48 7.58 24.55
N GLU A 151 -0.07 6.51 23.98
CA GLU A 151 0.60 5.69 22.95
C GLU A 151 0.85 6.50 21.67
N ARG A 152 -0.16 7.21 21.18
CA ARG A 152 -0.02 8.08 20.01
C ARG A 152 1.00 9.20 20.27
N GLN A 153 0.98 9.83 21.44
CA GLN A 153 1.98 10.84 21.81
C GLN A 153 3.41 10.30 21.71
N LYS A 154 3.66 9.05 22.15
CA LYS A 154 4.99 8.42 22.04
C LYS A 154 5.38 8.14 20.59
N ILE A 155 4.45 7.60 19.78
CA ILE A 155 4.67 7.30 18.36
C ILE A 155 5.08 8.55 17.59
N TYR A 156 4.36 9.66 17.83
CA TYR A 156 4.62 10.94 17.18
C TYR A 156 5.65 11.80 17.93
N ARG A 157 6.38 11.23 18.90
CA ARG A 157 7.46 11.90 19.65
C ARG A 157 7.04 13.26 20.26
N GLY A 158 5.78 13.36 20.70
CA GLY A 158 5.23 14.57 21.29
C GLY A 158 4.79 15.63 20.29
N GLU A 159 4.81 15.36 18.99
CA GLU A 159 4.33 16.31 17.99
C GLU A 159 2.82 16.15 17.78
N ALA A 160 2.03 17.06 18.35
CA ALA A 160 0.55 17.00 18.30
C ALA A 160 -0.04 17.26 16.91
N ASN A 161 0.71 17.88 16.00
CA ASN A 161 0.25 18.18 14.65
C ASN A 161 0.87 17.22 13.63
N PHE A 162 0.04 16.80 12.66
CA PHE A 162 0.57 16.13 11.48
C PHE A 162 1.43 17.12 10.69
N ARG A 163 2.62 16.68 10.27
CA ARG A 163 3.47 17.46 9.38
C ARG A 163 3.06 17.22 7.93
N THR A 164 3.04 18.30 7.15
CA THR A 164 2.76 18.31 5.72
C THR A 164 4.03 18.68 4.94
N PRO A 165 4.12 18.35 3.63
CA PRO A 165 3.14 17.61 2.84
C PRO A 165 3.04 16.14 3.27
N LEU A 166 1.83 15.58 3.18
CA LEU A 166 1.60 14.14 3.30
C LEU A 166 2.13 13.46 2.03
N LYS A 167 2.72 12.27 2.17
CA LYS A 167 3.05 11.40 1.04
C LYS A 167 1.92 10.41 0.83
N VAL A 168 1.46 10.26 -0.40
CA VAL A 168 0.35 9.37 -0.75
C VAL A 168 0.83 8.33 -1.75
N VAL A 169 0.59 7.06 -1.46
CA VAL A 169 0.82 5.93 -2.35
C VAL A 169 -0.53 5.41 -2.81
N GLU A 170 -0.73 5.35 -4.12
CA GLU A 170 -1.93 4.87 -4.79
C GLU A 170 -1.58 3.63 -5.63
N ASN A 171 -2.46 2.64 -5.59
CA ASN A 171 -2.43 1.47 -6.45
C ASN A 171 -3.85 0.87 -6.57
N ASP A 172 -4.02 -0.28 -7.23
CA ASP A 172 -5.33 -0.93 -7.38
C ASP A 172 -5.98 -1.38 -6.05
N PHE A 173 -5.21 -1.40 -4.95
CA PHE A 173 -5.76 -1.70 -3.63
C PHE A 173 -6.39 -0.45 -2.98
N GLY A 174 -5.99 0.75 -3.40
CA GLY A 174 -6.46 2.03 -2.88
C GLY A 174 -5.31 2.94 -2.49
N TYR A 175 -5.47 3.67 -1.37
CA TYR A 175 -4.54 4.70 -0.93
C TYR A 175 -3.91 4.38 0.42
N LEU A 176 -2.60 4.54 0.52
CA LEU A 176 -1.87 4.67 1.78
C LEU A 176 -1.39 6.12 1.93
N ILE A 177 -1.54 6.67 3.13
CA ILE A 177 -1.29 8.09 3.39
C ILE A 177 -0.33 8.18 4.57
N PHE A 178 0.78 8.87 4.35
CA PHE A 178 1.87 8.98 5.31
C PHE A 178 2.10 10.44 5.68
N SER A 179 2.23 10.71 6.98
CA SER A 179 2.56 12.05 7.46
C SER A 179 4.01 12.42 7.19
N GLY A 180 4.30 13.72 7.19
CA GLY A 180 5.68 14.22 7.24
C GLY A 180 6.34 14.08 8.61
N ASN A 181 5.67 13.49 9.60
CA ASN A 181 6.28 13.17 10.89
C ASN A 181 7.25 11.98 10.71
N GLU A 182 8.11 11.75 11.69
CA GLU A 182 9.14 10.71 11.59
C GLU A 182 8.55 9.31 11.39
N ILE A 183 7.38 9.02 11.98
CA ILE A 183 6.68 7.75 11.76
C ILE A 183 6.14 7.61 10.33
N GLY A 184 5.58 8.67 9.76
CA GLY A 184 5.06 8.64 8.39
C GLY A 184 6.16 8.55 7.35
N LYS A 185 7.29 9.25 7.56
CA LYS A 185 8.49 9.10 6.72
C LYS A 185 9.02 7.67 6.73
N GLU A 186 9.08 7.04 7.90
CA GLU A 186 9.46 5.63 8.03
C GLU A 186 8.49 4.73 7.28
N GLY A 187 7.19 4.91 7.49
CA GLY A 187 6.15 4.11 6.83
C GLY A 187 6.18 4.25 5.31
N PHE A 188 6.41 5.46 4.79
CA PHE A 188 6.55 5.71 3.35
C PHE A 188 7.77 5.00 2.77
N ARG A 189 8.91 5.06 3.48
CA ARG A 189 10.13 4.36 3.10
C ARG A 189 9.94 2.84 3.09
N GLU A 190 9.40 2.28 4.16
CA GLU A 190 9.12 0.85 4.26
C GLU A 190 8.10 0.40 3.20
N CYS A 191 7.11 1.22 2.88
CA CYS A 191 6.12 0.93 1.84
C CYS A 191 6.78 0.79 0.47
N LEU A 192 7.62 1.76 0.07
CA LEU A 192 8.31 1.70 -1.22
C LEU A 192 9.33 0.56 -1.26
N GLN A 193 10.05 0.30 -0.17
CA GLN A 193 10.94 -0.85 -0.07
C GLN A 193 10.16 -2.17 -0.23
N HIS A 194 9.00 -2.30 0.43
CA HIS A 194 8.15 -3.47 0.32
C HIS A 194 7.67 -3.70 -1.13
N ILE A 195 7.25 -2.64 -1.83
CA ILE A 195 6.86 -2.72 -3.25
C ILE A 195 8.05 -3.15 -4.12
N ILE A 196 9.25 -2.62 -3.87
CA ILE A 196 10.46 -2.97 -4.62
C ILE A 196 10.87 -4.43 -4.38
N ASP A 197 10.77 -4.91 -3.14
CA ASP A 197 11.12 -6.28 -2.78
C ASP A 197 10.17 -7.28 -3.43
N HIS A 198 8.88 -6.96 -3.54
CA HIS A 198 7.84 -7.84 -4.10
C HIS A 198 7.48 -7.50 -5.55
N TYR A 199 8.26 -6.65 -6.24
CA TYR A 199 7.94 -6.14 -7.59
C TYR A 199 7.65 -7.25 -8.61
N PHE A 200 8.44 -8.32 -8.52
CA PHE A 200 8.40 -9.46 -9.42
C PHE A 200 7.51 -10.61 -8.93
N ASP A 201 6.91 -10.48 -7.75
CA ASP A 201 6.18 -11.59 -7.13
C ASP A 201 4.87 -11.89 -7.86
N PRO A 202 4.55 -13.16 -8.15
CA PRO A 202 3.31 -13.56 -8.82
C PRO A 202 2.03 -13.15 -8.10
N HIS A 203 2.09 -13.06 -6.78
CA HIS A 203 0.94 -12.84 -5.91
C HIS A 203 0.84 -11.42 -5.36
N TYR A 204 1.79 -10.54 -5.71
CA TYR A 204 1.81 -9.14 -5.30
C TYR A 204 1.62 -8.25 -6.52
N ASP A 205 0.46 -8.37 -7.16
CA ASP A 205 0.06 -7.51 -8.27
C ASP A 205 -0.74 -6.32 -7.75
N ILE A 206 -0.06 -5.17 -7.67
CA ILE A 206 -0.66 -3.90 -7.24
C ILE A 206 -1.26 -3.09 -8.42
N GLY A 207 -1.21 -3.61 -9.65
CA GLY A 207 -1.70 -2.92 -10.85
C GLY A 207 -0.78 -1.78 -11.31
N HIS A 208 -0.77 -0.68 -10.56
CA HIS A 208 0.07 0.49 -10.79
C HIS A 208 0.65 1.02 -9.48
N LEU A 209 1.58 1.97 -9.59
CA LEU A 209 2.11 2.74 -8.47
C LEU A 209 2.03 4.23 -8.81
N GLY A 210 1.13 4.94 -8.15
CA GLY A 210 1.10 6.39 -8.11
C GLY A 210 1.68 6.90 -6.79
N VAL A 211 2.60 7.87 -6.85
CA VAL A 211 3.13 8.55 -5.65
C VAL A 211 2.86 10.04 -5.78
N TYR A 212 2.28 10.61 -4.73
CA TYR A 212 1.82 12.00 -4.72
C TYR A 212 2.17 12.70 -3.41
N GLU A 213 2.05 14.03 -3.44
CA GLU A 213 2.01 14.90 -2.27
C GLU A 213 0.63 15.51 -2.07
N TYR A 214 0.25 15.68 -0.80
CA TYR A 214 -0.95 16.39 -0.41
C TYR A 214 -0.66 17.37 0.73
N PRO A 215 -0.91 18.69 0.57
CA PRO A 215 -0.43 19.70 1.50
C PRO A 215 -1.36 19.96 2.69
N TYR A 216 -2.52 19.30 2.77
CA TYR A 216 -3.55 19.62 3.76
C TYR A 216 -3.87 18.43 4.66
N VAL A 217 -4.37 18.73 5.87
CA VAL A 217 -4.92 17.74 6.80
C VAL A 217 -6.35 18.18 7.14
N THR A 218 -7.30 17.26 7.04
CA THR A 218 -8.70 17.47 7.41
C THR A 218 -9.11 16.43 8.47
N GLU A 219 -10.20 16.70 9.19
CA GLU A 219 -10.79 15.76 10.16
C GLU A 219 -11.07 14.39 9.52
N GLU A 220 -11.68 14.38 8.33
CA GLU A 220 -11.99 13.16 7.59
C GLU A 220 -10.73 12.37 7.18
N LEU A 221 -9.64 13.07 6.86
CA LEU A 221 -8.39 12.44 6.43
C LEU A 221 -7.58 11.89 7.60
N ALA A 222 -7.68 12.51 8.79
CA ALA A 222 -6.83 12.22 9.94
C ALA A 222 -6.87 10.74 10.39
N ALA A 223 -7.99 10.05 10.18
CA ALA A 223 -8.13 8.63 10.50
C ALA A 223 -7.37 7.69 9.54
N HIS A 224 -6.98 8.18 8.37
CA HIS A 224 -6.31 7.43 7.31
C HIS A 224 -4.79 7.69 7.25
N ILE A 225 -4.31 8.75 7.91
CA ILE A 225 -2.88 9.09 7.96
C ILE A 225 -2.16 8.11 8.89
N ASP A 226 -1.05 7.55 8.39
CA ASP A 226 -0.20 6.55 9.07
C ASP A 226 -0.96 5.30 9.52
N ALA A 227 -2.13 5.04 8.92
CA ALA A 227 -3.04 3.96 9.29
C ALA A 227 -2.49 2.55 8.99
N SER A 228 -1.37 2.43 8.28
CA SER A 228 -0.65 1.17 8.06
C SER A 228 0.21 0.76 9.25
N TYR A 229 0.47 1.66 10.21
CA TYR A 229 1.23 1.33 11.42
C TYR A 229 0.41 0.48 12.39
N ARG A 230 1.02 -0.59 12.91
CA ARG A 230 0.40 -1.51 13.87
C ARG A 230 1.29 -1.66 15.09
N ILE A 231 0.63 -1.65 16.25
CA ILE A 231 1.25 -1.91 17.54
C ILE A 231 0.94 -3.35 17.91
N ASP A 232 1.98 -4.17 18.08
CA ASP A 232 1.81 -5.52 18.62
C ASP A 232 1.65 -5.42 20.15
N HIS A 233 0.40 -5.36 20.62
CA HIS A 233 0.09 -5.29 22.05
C HIS A 233 0.43 -6.59 22.80
N ALA A 234 0.67 -7.71 22.12
CA ALA A 234 1.02 -8.98 22.74
C ALA A 234 2.52 -9.11 23.02
N ARG A 235 3.38 -8.50 22.17
CA ARG A 235 4.84 -8.63 22.30
C ARG A 235 5.60 -7.33 22.50
N GLN A 236 4.95 -6.16 22.45
CA GLN A 236 5.46 -4.79 22.71
C GLN A 236 6.73 -4.36 21.94
N LEU A 237 7.40 -5.25 21.19
CA LEU A 237 8.66 -5.04 20.49
C LEU A 237 8.55 -5.24 18.97
N ASN A 238 7.37 -5.64 18.46
CA ASN A 238 7.15 -5.97 17.05
C ASN A 238 6.14 -5.00 16.41
N ASN A 239 6.31 -3.69 16.61
CA ASN A 239 5.53 -2.74 15.84
C ASN A 239 6.01 -2.79 14.39
N SER A 240 5.07 -2.80 13.44
CA SER A 240 5.39 -2.91 12.02
C SER A 240 4.38 -2.15 11.19
N PHE A 241 4.77 -1.87 9.96
CA PHE A 241 3.85 -1.41 8.94
C PHE A 241 3.27 -2.61 8.17
N GLU A 242 1.97 -2.53 7.84
CA GLU A 242 1.29 -3.56 7.07
C GLU A 242 0.75 -2.98 5.75
N PHE A 243 1.20 -3.54 4.62
CA PHE A 243 0.90 -3.04 3.27
C PHE A 243 -0.02 -3.97 2.45
N GLN A 244 -0.81 -4.80 3.14
CA GLN A 244 -1.79 -5.67 2.48
C GLN A 244 -2.97 -4.86 1.93
N ARG A 245 -3.74 -5.47 1.00
CA ARG A 245 -4.86 -4.83 0.30
C ARG A 245 -5.89 -4.24 1.28
N GLU A 246 -6.17 -4.94 2.37
CA GLU A 246 -7.19 -4.60 3.36
C GLU A 246 -6.84 -3.32 4.15
N ASN A 247 -5.55 -2.95 4.17
CA ASN A 247 -5.06 -1.76 4.88
C ASN A 247 -5.08 -0.49 4.01
N HIS A 248 -5.40 -0.59 2.72
CA HIS A 248 -5.52 0.57 1.85
C HIS A 248 -6.89 1.24 2.05
N ALA A 249 -6.89 2.57 2.12
CA ALA A 249 -8.12 3.34 2.17
C ALA A 249 -8.77 3.35 0.77
N PRO A 250 -10.03 2.90 0.62
CA PRO A 250 -10.74 3.03 -0.63
C PRO A 250 -11.10 4.49 -0.89
N GLN A 251 -11.15 4.90 -2.17
CA GLN A 251 -11.54 6.25 -2.58
C GLN A 251 -12.84 6.74 -1.93
N SER A 252 -13.83 5.85 -1.77
CA SER A 252 -15.14 6.18 -1.18
C SER A 252 -15.09 6.60 0.29
N LYS A 253 -13.97 6.39 0.99
CA LYS A 253 -13.75 6.82 2.38
C LYS A 253 -12.91 8.09 2.47
N LEU A 254 -12.41 8.60 1.35
CA LEU A 254 -11.57 9.80 1.31
C LEU A 254 -12.40 11.04 0.94
N PRO A 255 -11.97 12.25 1.35
CA PRO A 255 -12.70 13.48 1.06
C PRO A 255 -12.88 13.74 -0.45
N ASP A 256 -14.01 14.31 -0.86
CA ASP A 256 -14.37 14.53 -2.29
C ASP A 256 -13.32 15.32 -3.10
N LYS A 257 -12.57 16.21 -2.44
CA LYS A 257 -11.53 17.05 -3.08
C LYS A 257 -10.11 16.50 -2.93
N PHE A 258 -9.94 15.37 -2.24
CA PHE A 258 -8.63 14.80 -1.96
C PHE A 258 -7.87 14.52 -3.27
N ILE A 259 -8.49 13.77 -4.18
CA ILE A 259 -7.87 13.36 -5.45
C ILE A 259 -7.48 14.57 -6.31
N ASN A 260 -8.36 15.56 -6.40
CA ASN A 260 -8.11 16.78 -7.18
C ASN A 260 -7.00 17.66 -6.59
N GLY A 261 -6.62 17.44 -5.32
CA GLY A 261 -5.54 18.15 -4.66
C GLY A 261 -4.21 17.41 -4.64
N LEU A 262 -4.12 16.20 -5.21
CA LEU A 262 -2.89 15.42 -5.26
C LEU A 262 -1.91 16.02 -6.27
N THR A 263 -0.67 16.24 -5.83
CA THR A 263 0.44 16.65 -6.70
C THR A 263 1.26 15.42 -7.07
N PRO A 264 1.33 15.01 -8.35
CA PRO A 264 2.04 13.80 -8.76
C PRO A 264 3.56 13.97 -8.62
N LEU A 265 4.20 12.95 -8.04
CA LEU A 265 5.67 12.85 -7.91
C LEU A 265 6.28 11.75 -8.77
N PHE A 266 5.54 10.65 -8.96
CA PHE A 266 5.97 9.49 -9.73
C PHE A 266 4.76 8.64 -10.12
N TYR A 267 4.82 8.00 -11.29
CA TYR A 267 3.83 7.02 -11.72
C TYR A 267 4.56 5.87 -12.43
N SER A 268 4.15 4.64 -12.15
CA SER A 268 4.60 3.46 -12.88
C SER A 268 3.44 2.49 -13.12
N PRO A 269 3.32 1.90 -14.32
CA PRO A 269 2.35 0.83 -14.58
C PRO A 269 2.78 -0.53 -14.01
N MET A 270 3.89 -0.60 -13.26
CA MET A 270 4.37 -1.82 -12.60
C MET A 270 4.54 -3.04 -13.53
N GLU A 271 4.89 -2.78 -14.79
CA GLU A 271 5.18 -3.82 -15.79
C GLU A 271 6.39 -4.66 -15.37
N THR A 272 6.27 -5.98 -15.42
CA THR A 272 7.36 -6.91 -15.03
C THR A 272 8.45 -7.05 -16.09
N THR A 273 9.01 -5.91 -16.49
CA THR A 273 10.13 -5.80 -17.41
C THR A 273 11.33 -5.20 -16.69
N ALA A 274 12.53 -5.45 -17.23
CA ALA A 274 13.75 -4.82 -16.73
C ALA A 274 13.68 -3.28 -16.76
N GLY A 275 13.01 -2.71 -17.78
CA GLY A 275 12.87 -1.26 -17.91
C GLY A 275 11.96 -0.66 -16.85
N GLY A 276 10.79 -1.26 -16.62
CA GLY A 276 9.85 -0.80 -15.60
C GLY A 276 10.43 -0.84 -14.19
N PHE A 277 11.18 -1.90 -13.87
CA PHE A 277 11.85 -2.00 -12.57
C PHE A 277 12.98 -0.97 -12.41
N MET A 278 13.76 -0.70 -13.47
CA MET A 278 14.82 0.31 -13.40
C MET A 278 14.29 1.72 -13.25
N GLU A 279 13.20 2.08 -13.92
CA GLU A 279 12.56 3.39 -13.75
C GLU A 279 12.16 3.64 -12.29
N LEU A 280 11.61 2.61 -11.63
CA LEU A 280 11.28 2.65 -10.21
C LEU A 280 12.53 2.84 -9.34
N LEU A 281 13.60 2.10 -9.62
CA LEU A 281 14.83 2.17 -8.86
C LEU A 281 15.58 3.50 -9.04
N ASP A 282 15.67 4.00 -10.27
CA ASP A 282 16.31 5.29 -10.56
C ASP A 282 15.63 6.42 -9.79
N LYS A 283 14.30 6.33 -9.60
CA LYS A 283 13.54 7.27 -8.78
C LYS A 283 13.89 7.16 -7.29
N PHE A 284 13.87 5.95 -6.71
CA PHE A 284 13.84 5.80 -5.24
C PHE A 284 15.14 5.35 -4.59
N HIS A 285 16.11 4.85 -5.36
CA HIS A 285 17.42 4.45 -4.84
C HIS A 285 18.24 5.65 -4.36
N PHE A 286 18.20 6.75 -5.12
CA PHE A 286 18.94 7.98 -4.80
C PHE A 286 18.08 9.04 -4.09
N ASP A 287 16.79 8.79 -3.90
CA ASP A 287 15.92 9.67 -3.12
C ASP A 287 16.39 9.68 -1.65
N PRO A 288 16.74 10.86 -1.09
CA PRO A 288 17.26 10.94 0.28
C PRO A 288 16.25 10.51 1.35
N ASP A 289 14.94 10.61 1.05
CA ASP A 289 13.87 10.26 1.98
C ASP A 289 13.57 8.75 1.96
N VAL A 290 13.92 8.06 0.87
CA VAL A 290 13.62 6.62 0.69
C VAL A 290 14.89 5.76 0.74
N ARG A 291 15.89 6.04 -0.11
CA ARG A 291 17.13 5.28 -0.26
C ARG A 291 16.90 3.77 -0.44
N ALA A 292 15.98 3.42 -1.34
CA ALA A 292 15.56 2.05 -1.56
C ALA A 292 16.74 1.14 -1.94
N GLN A 293 16.71 -0.09 -1.44
CA GLN A 293 17.72 -1.11 -1.69
C GLN A 293 17.16 -2.18 -2.61
N ILE A 294 18.05 -2.76 -3.42
CA ILE A 294 17.71 -3.85 -4.34
C ILE A 294 18.11 -5.15 -3.67
N SER A 295 17.15 -6.05 -3.47
CA SER A 295 17.47 -7.41 -3.01
C SER A 295 18.37 -8.13 -4.03
N PRO A 296 19.29 -9.02 -3.58
CA PRO A 296 20.11 -9.80 -4.50
C PRO A 296 19.29 -10.58 -5.53
N SER A 297 18.14 -11.12 -5.12
CA SER A 297 17.18 -11.81 -5.98
C SER A 297 16.66 -10.90 -7.10
N ASN A 298 16.15 -9.71 -6.75
CA ASN A 298 15.60 -8.78 -7.75
C ASN A 298 16.68 -8.23 -8.68
N ARG A 299 17.92 -8.10 -8.18
CA ARG A 299 19.07 -7.74 -9.02
C ARG A 299 19.38 -8.81 -10.07
N ASP A 300 19.33 -10.09 -9.71
CA ASP A 300 19.53 -11.20 -10.65
C ASP A 300 18.36 -11.28 -11.66
N ILE A 301 17.10 -11.17 -11.20
CA ILE A 301 15.90 -11.15 -12.05
C ILE A 301 15.99 -10.02 -13.08
N TYR A 302 16.26 -8.79 -12.63
CA TYR A 302 16.44 -7.62 -13.49
C TYR A 302 17.48 -7.87 -14.60
N ARG A 303 18.62 -8.46 -14.24
CA ARG A 303 19.71 -8.75 -15.19
C ARG A 303 19.32 -9.83 -16.20
N LEU A 304 18.66 -10.89 -15.76
CA LEU A 304 18.14 -11.93 -16.64
C LEU A 304 17.12 -11.36 -17.63
N LEU A 305 16.17 -10.53 -17.17
CA LEU A 305 15.21 -9.85 -18.02
C LEU A 305 15.89 -8.89 -19.02
N THR A 306 16.97 -8.22 -18.60
CA THR A 306 17.79 -7.39 -19.49
C THR A 306 18.45 -8.22 -20.59
N VAL A 307 19.01 -9.39 -20.23
CA VAL A 307 19.61 -10.32 -21.21
C VAL A 307 18.57 -10.85 -22.19
N MET A 308 17.37 -11.19 -21.71
CA MET A 308 16.26 -11.64 -22.56
C MET A 308 15.85 -10.57 -23.59
N LYS A 309 15.76 -9.31 -23.16
CA LYS A 309 15.32 -8.20 -24.02
C LYS A 309 16.43 -7.75 -24.99
N ASN A 310 17.60 -7.45 -24.46
CA ASN A 310 18.67 -6.75 -25.19
C ASN A 310 19.77 -7.71 -25.70
N GLY A 311 19.77 -8.97 -25.26
CA GLY A 311 20.88 -9.88 -25.49
C GLY A 311 22.04 -9.62 -24.54
N TYR A 312 23.26 -9.78 -25.02
CA TYR A 312 24.46 -9.71 -24.20
C TYR A 312 24.84 -8.27 -23.79
N VAL A 313 24.36 -7.82 -22.64
CA VAL A 313 24.67 -6.50 -22.06
C VAL A 313 24.88 -6.63 -20.54
N ASN A 314 25.91 -5.96 -20.00
CA ASN A 314 26.15 -5.78 -18.55
C ASN A 314 26.33 -7.04 -17.68
N ILE A 315 26.57 -8.23 -18.24
CA ILE A 315 26.75 -9.44 -17.41
C ILE A 315 28.07 -9.43 -16.60
N HIS A 316 29.04 -8.60 -17.00
CA HIS A 316 30.36 -8.53 -16.37
C HIS A 316 30.35 -7.74 -15.05
N GLU A 317 29.28 -6.99 -14.78
CA GLU A 317 29.15 -6.22 -13.54
C GLU A 317 28.88 -7.15 -12.36
N GLN A 318 29.86 -7.33 -11.49
CA GLN A 318 29.72 -8.13 -10.28
C GLN A 318 28.96 -7.37 -9.18
N PRO A 319 28.20 -8.07 -8.29
CA PRO A 319 27.94 -9.51 -8.26
C PRO A 319 26.77 -9.92 -9.16
N PHE A 320 26.90 -11.03 -9.90
CA PHE A 320 25.82 -11.68 -10.68
C PHE A 320 25.91 -13.19 -10.52
N THR A 321 24.86 -13.82 -9.99
CA THR A 321 24.92 -15.25 -9.62
C THR A 321 25.15 -16.15 -10.84
N TYR A 322 24.51 -15.83 -11.96
CA TYR A 322 24.50 -16.68 -13.16
C TYR A 322 25.58 -16.34 -14.20
N PHE A 323 26.55 -15.52 -13.82
CA PHE A 323 27.62 -15.10 -14.71
C PHE A 323 28.31 -16.29 -15.41
N LYS A 324 28.69 -17.32 -14.65
CA LYS A 324 29.39 -18.50 -15.18
C LYS A 324 28.56 -19.31 -16.18
N GLU A 325 27.24 -19.38 -15.98
CA GLU A 325 26.32 -20.13 -16.84
C GLU A 325 26.13 -19.43 -18.19
N LEU A 326 26.05 -18.10 -18.20
CA LEU A 326 25.90 -17.31 -19.43
C LEU A 326 27.24 -17.02 -20.14
N LEU A 327 28.38 -17.14 -19.44
CA LEU A 327 29.72 -16.80 -19.95
C LEU A 327 30.15 -17.50 -21.26
N PRO A 328 29.82 -18.78 -21.53
CA PRO A 328 30.20 -19.42 -22.78
C PRO A 328 29.54 -18.77 -24.02
N VAL A 329 28.23 -18.51 -23.94
CA VAL A 329 27.47 -17.90 -25.05
C VAL A 329 27.80 -16.42 -25.19
N ALA A 330 28.01 -15.75 -24.07
CA ALA A 330 28.58 -14.41 -23.97
C ALA A 330 29.88 -14.24 -24.75
N ARG A 331 30.88 -15.09 -24.48
CA ARG A 331 32.19 -15.05 -25.19
C ARG A 331 32.05 -15.35 -26.68
N LYS A 332 31.10 -16.22 -27.06
CA LYS A 332 30.78 -16.49 -28.47
C LYS A 332 30.25 -15.22 -29.15
N LEU A 333 29.31 -14.51 -28.52
CA LEU A 333 28.80 -13.23 -29.02
C LEU A 333 29.89 -12.16 -29.15
N GLU A 334 30.76 -12.01 -28.13
CA GLU A 334 31.89 -11.09 -28.18
C GLU A 334 32.78 -11.37 -29.39
N ARG A 335 33.17 -12.63 -29.62
CA ARG A 335 34.01 -13.04 -30.76
C ARG A 335 33.37 -12.73 -32.10
N ILE A 336 32.06 -12.97 -32.25
CA ILE A 336 31.33 -12.70 -33.50
C ILE A 336 31.28 -11.19 -33.78
N THR A 337 31.19 -10.36 -32.74
CA THR A 337 31.14 -8.89 -32.89
C THR A 337 32.51 -8.25 -33.10
N GLN A 338 33.60 -8.90 -32.67
CA GLN A 338 34.98 -8.40 -32.80
C GLN A 338 35.57 -8.70 -34.19
N VAL A 339 35.01 -8.09 -35.22
CA VAL A 339 35.46 -8.22 -36.61
C VAL A 339 36.17 -6.97 -37.12
N ARG A 340 37.12 -7.13 -38.05
CA ARG A 340 37.91 -6.02 -38.62
C ARG A 340 37.14 -5.21 -39.65
N SER A 341 36.13 -5.81 -40.28
CA SER A 341 35.27 -5.15 -41.27
C SER A 341 33.83 -5.68 -41.17
N ALA A 342 32.87 -4.90 -41.66
CA ALA A 342 31.46 -5.32 -41.70
C ALA A 342 31.21 -6.55 -42.59
N ALA A 343 32.13 -6.85 -43.53
CA ALA A 343 32.04 -8.02 -44.41
C ALA A 343 32.36 -9.33 -43.68
N ASP A 344 33.17 -9.27 -42.61
CA ASP A 344 33.57 -10.43 -41.82
C ASP A 344 32.52 -10.78 -40.73
N PHE A 345 31.47 -9.97 -40.58
CA PHE A 345 30.43 -10.18 -39.59
C PHE A 345 29.43 -11.27 -40.01
N ASP A 346 29.44 -12.41 -39.30
CA ASP A 346 28.45 -13.45 -39.50
C ASP A 346 27.12 -13.11 -38.80
N ARG A 347 26.21 -12.52 -39.58
CA ARG A 347 24.84 -12.19 -39.13
C ARG A 347 24.05 -13.42 -38.69
N LYS A 348 24.26 -14.59 -39.29
CA LYS A 348 23.50 -15.80 -38.99
C LYS A 348 23.97 -16.39 -37.68
N GLU A 349 25.28 -16.49 -37.49
CA GLU A 349 25.87 -16.96 -36.23
C GLU A 349 25.53 -16.02 -35.07
N PHE A 350 25.58 -14.69 -35.29
CA PHE A 350 25.18 -13.71 -34.29
C PHE A 350 23.71 -13.89 -33.85
N LYS A 351 22.79 -14.06 -34.81
CA LYS A 351 21.37 -14.30 -34.50
C LYS A 351 21.17 -15.58 -33.70
N GLN A 352 21.87 -16.66 -34.07
CA GLN A 352 21.78 -17.93 -33.36
C GLN A 352 22.32 -17.81 -31.92
N ALA A 353 23.50 -17.23 -31.73
CA ALA A 353 24.08 -17.04 -30.40
C ALA A 353 23.24 -16.06 -29.55
N SER A 354 22.60 -15.06 -30.18
CA SER A 354 21.69 -14.13 -29.50
C SER A 354 20.41 -14.83 -29.03
N MET A 355 19.89 -15.80 -29.79
CA MET A 355 18.78 -16.63 -29.36
C MET A 355 19.19 -17.57 -28.22
N GLU A 356 20.35 -18.23 -28.36
CA GLU A 356 20.91 -19.13 -27.33
C GLU A 356 21.03 -18.45 -25.96
N ILE A 357 21.55 -17.21 -25.90
CA ILE A 357 21.71 -16.51 -24.60
C ILE A 357 20.38 -16.07 -23.99
N ARG A 358 19.39 -15.72 -24.83
CA ARG A 358 18.05 -15.33 -24.38
C ARG A 358 17.30 -16.52 -23.81
N GLU A 359 17.37 -17.66 -24.49
CA GLU A 359 16.80 -18.93 -24.02
C GLU A 359 17.46 -19.41 -22.73
N ALA A 360 18.79 -19.26 -22.61
CA ALA A 360 19.49 -19.58 -21.37
C ALA A 360 19.03 -18.70 -20.21
N ALA A 361 18.88 -17.38 -20.42
CA ALA A 361 18.38 -16.48 -19.39
C ALA A 361 16.92 -16.77 -18.98
N ASP A 362 16.04 -17.03 -19.94
CA ASP A 362 14.65 -17.43 -19.69
C ASP A 362 14.57 -18.77 -18.93
N SER A 363 15.41 -19.74 -19.29
CA SER A 363 15.49 -21.02 -18.61
C SER A 363 15.93 -20.88 -17.15
N ILE A 364 16.90 -20.00 -16.87
CA ILE A 364 17.33 -19.72 -15.49
C ILE A 364 16.20 -19.07 -14.71
N LEU A 365 15.54 -18.06 -15.30
CA LEU A 365 14.43 -17.35 -14.67
C LEU A 365 13.32 -18.31 -14.21
N LYS A 366 12.95 -19.27 -15.08
CA LYS A 366 11.92 -20.28 -14.79
C LYS A 366 12.36 -21.40 -13.87
N ARG A 367 13.67 -21.67 -13.79
CA ARG A 367 14.25 -22.73 -12.97
C ARG A 367 14.40 -22.29 -11.51
N ASP A 368 14.92 -21.08 -11.31
CA ASP A 368 15.39 -20.64 -10.01
C ASP A 368 14.50 -19.55 -9.37
N PHE A 369 13.61 -18.93 -10.15
CA PHE A 369 12.69 -17.90 -9.67
C PHE A 369 11.24 -18.23 -10.05
N ASP A 370 10.30 -17.59 -9.36
CA ASP A 370 8.89 -17.52 -9.77
C ASP A 370 8.53 -16.06 -10.02
N VAL A 371 8.59 -15.62 -11.28
CA VAL A 371 8.46 -14.20 -11.65
C VAL A 371 7.14 -13.95 -12.37
N ARG A 372 6.36 -12.98 -11.90
CA ARG A 372 5.11 -12.54 -12.53
C ARG A 372 5.33 -12.20 -14.00
N GLY A 373 4.54 -12.82 -14.87
CA GLY A 373 4.66 -12.71 -16.34
C GLY A 373 5.70 -13.63 -17.00
N HIS A 374 6.56 -14.31 -16.23
CA HIS A 374 7.62 -15.19 -16.75
C HIS A 374 7.67 -16.55 -16.03
N ARG A 375 6.58 -16.94 -15.37
CA ARG A 375 6.49 -18.15 -14.55
C ARG A 375 6.72 -19.42 -15.36
N SER A 376 7.27 -20.44 -14.70
CA SER A 376 7.32 -21.79 -15.28
C SER A 376 5.91 -22.41 -15.29
N LEU A 377 5.62 -23.25 -16.29
CA LEU A 377 4.37 -23.99 -16.37
C LEU A 377 4.16 -24.84 -15.12
N LYS A 378 5.23 -25.35 -14.53
CA LYS A 378 5.19 -26.11 -13.27
C LYS A 378 4.69 -25.23 -12.12
N ASN A 379 5.31 -24.08 -11.87
CA ASN A 379 4.88 -23.15 -10.82
C ASN A 379 3.43 -22.72 -11.02
N MET A 380 3.05 -22.43 -12.26
CA MET A 380 1.66 -22.08 -12.58
C MET A 380 0.69 -23.23 -12.26
N LEU A 381 1.01 -24.48 -12.64
CA LEU A 381 0.14 -25.65 -12.39
C LEU A 381 0.04 -25.98 -10.90
N ASP A 382 1.11 -25.78 -10.14
CA ASP A 382 1.15 -26.02 -8.70
C ASP A 382 0.46 -24.90 -7.90
N ASP A 383 0.14 -23.77 -8.56
CA ASP A 383 -0.52 -22.62 -7.95
C ASP A 383 -2.06 -22.77 -7.96
N PRO A 384 -2.70 -22.79 -6.77
CA PRO A 384 -4.15 -22.89 -6.68
C PRO A 384 -4.87 -21.63 -7.21
N MET A 385 -4.24 -20.46 -7.13
CA MET A 385 -4.82 -19.18 -7.56
C MET A 385 -4.80 -18.99 -9.07
N VAL A 386 -3.91 -19.68 -9.79
CA VAL A 386 -3.84 -19.58 -11.25
C VAL A 386 -5.00 -20.35 -11.89
N GLU A 387 -5.78 -19.67 -12.73
CA GLU A 387 -6.80 -20.34 -13.53
C GLU A 387 -6.19 -20.96 -14.79
N PHE A 388 -6.26 -22.29 -14.91
CA PHE A 388 -5.90 -22.97 -16.15
C PHE A 388 -7.15 -23.34 -16.94
N THR A 389 -7.16 -22.98 -18.22
CA THR A 389 -8.25 -23.34 -19.13
C THR A 389 -7.72 -24.17 -20.30
N VAL A 390 -8.45 -25.25 -20.62
CA VAL A 390 -8.25 -26.04 -21.84
C VAL A 390 -9.55 -25.99 -22.63
N GLY A 391 -9.54 -25.25 -23.74
CA GLY A 391 -10.78 -24.88 -24.43
C GLY A 391 -11.63 -23.94 -23.55
N ASN A 392 -12.86 -24.35 -23.26
CA ASN A 392 -13.77 -23.62 -22.37
C ASN A 392 -13.84 -24.22 -20.95
N ARG A 393 -13.01 -25.23 -20.64
CA ARG A 393 -13.01 -25.91 -19.35
C ARG A 393 -11.90 -25.37 -18.46
N ARG A 394 -12.28 -24.86 -17.29
CA ARG A 394 -11.35 -24.55 -16.20
C ARG A 394 -10.95 -25.84 -15.49
N LEU A 395 -9.65 -26.06 -15.35
CA LEU A 395 -9.09 -27.22 -14.65
C LEU A 395 -9.18 -27.00 -13.14
N ASN A 396 -9.57 -28.03 -12.40
CA ASN A 396 -9.48 -28.06 -10.94
C ASN A 396 -8.08 -28.49 -10.47
N ASP A 397 -7.81 -28.38 -9.17
CA ASP A 397 -6.49 -28.67 -8.61
C ASP A 397 -6.06 -30.13 -8.80
N VAL A 398 -7.03 -31.05 -8.79
CA VAL A 398 -6.79 -32.48 -9.06
C VAL A 398 -6.30 -32.69 -10.49
N GLN A 399 -6.92 -32.02 -11.47
CA GLN A 399 -6.50 -32.06 -12.87
C GLN A 399 -5.14 -31.37 -13.08
N LYS A 400 -4.92 -30.22 -12.45
CA LYS A 400 -3.61 -29.54 -12.49
C LYS A 400 -2.51 -30.44 -11.91
N SER A 401 -2.77 -31.15 -10.81
CA SER A 401 -1.83 -32.08 -10.19
C SER A 401 -1.45 -33.24 -11.11
N VAL A 402 -2.39 -33.77 -11.91
CA VAL A 402 -2.10 -34.78 -12.95
C VAL A 402 -1.11 -34.25 -13.97
N LEU A 403 -1.35 -33.03 -14.49
CA LEU A 403 -0.47 -32.39 -15.46
C LEU A 403 0.90 -32.08 -14.86
N SER A 404 0.94 -31.56 -13.63
CA SER A 404 2.18 -31.27 -12.89
C SER A 404 3.02 -32.55 -12.67
N SER A 405 2.36 -33.69 -12.48
CA SER A 405 2.99 -35.01 -12.35
C SER A 405 3.51 -35.60 -13.68
N GLY A 406 3.37 -34.90 -14.80
CA GLY A 406 3.80 -35.36 -16.13
C GLY A 406 2.86 -36.37 -16.79
N TYR A 407 1.63 -36.50 -16.29
CA TYR A 407 0.61 -37.34 -16.90
C TYR A 407 -0.31 -36.52 -17.83
N ALA A 408 -1.01 -37.21 -18.72
CA ALA A 408 -1.96 -36.58 -19.63
C ALA A 408 -3.38 -36.57 -19.06
N LEU A 409 -4.18 -35.60 -19.50
CA LEU A 409 -5.61 -35.55 -19.26
C LEU A 409 -6.38 -35.77 -20.56
N TYR A 410 -7.50 -36.47 -20.44
CA TYR A 410 -8.52 -36.54 -21.47
C TYR A 410 -9.67 -35.59 -21.12
N ILE A 411 -9.94 -34.65 -22.00
CA ILE A 411 -10.93 -33.58 -21.88
C ILE A 411 -11.83 -33.66 -23.13
N PRO A 412 -12.79 -34.60 -23.17
CA PRO A 412 -13.67 -34.81 -24.34
C PRO A 412 -14.60 -33.64 -24.64
N GLU A 413 -14.84 -32.81 -23.64
CA GLU A 413 -15.77 -31.67 -23.67
C GLU A 413 -15.07 -30.36 -24.07
N ASN A 414 -13.99 -30.46 -24.84
CA ASN A 414 -13.33 -29.31 -25.43
C ASN A 414 -14.27 -28.65 -26.46
N ASN A 415 -15.17 -27.79 -25.99
CA ASN A 415 -16.29 -27.28 -26.78
C ASN A 415 -15.94 -26.11 -27.71
N ARG A 416 -14.65 -25.73 -27.81
CA ARG A 416 -14.22 -24.69 -28.73
C ARG A 416 -14.06 -25.29 -30.13
N GLU A 417 -14.93 -24.91 -31.06
CA GLU A 417 -15.07 -25.53 -32.39
C GLU A 417 -13.73 -25.78 -33.10
N ALA A 418 -12.83 -24.80 -33.09
CA ALA A 418 -11.51 -24.88 -33.75
C ALA A 418 -10.58 -25.97 -33.16
N VAL A 419 -10.75 -26.35 -31.90
CA VAL A 419 -9.87 -27.29 -31.18
C VAL A 419 -10.64 -28.48 -30.59
N ARG A 420 -11.89 -28.70 -31.02
CA ARG A 420 -12.77 -29.77 -30.51
C ARG A 420 -12.22 -31.19 -30.73
N HIS A 421 -11.38 -31.35 -31.74
CA HIS A 421 -10.70 -32.61 -32.04
C HIS A 421 -9.51 -32.87 -31.10
N LEU A 422 -9.00 -31.87 -30.38
CA LEU A 422 -7.89 -32.00 -29.44
C LEU A 422 -8.44 -32.33 -28.05
N GLN A 423 -8.62 -33.63 -27.82
CA GLN A 423 -9.24 -34.17 -26.61
C GLN A 423 -8.23 -34.56 -25.53
N TYR A 424 -6.93 -34.58 -25.83
CA TYR A 424 -5.88 -34.90 -24.89
C TYR A 424 -5.01 -33.68 -24.63
N CYS A 425 -4.63 -33.44 -23.38
CA CYS A 425 -3.66 -32.43 -23.04
C CYS A 425 -2.58 -32.94 -22.07
N MET A 426 -1.38 -32.38 -22.17
CA MET A 426 -0.22 -32.71 -21.33
C MET A 426 0.62 -31.45 -21.12
N ALA A 427 1.29 -31.34 -19.98
CA ALA A 427 2.28 -30.31 -19.75
C ALA A 427 3.62 -30.70 -20.40
N ASP A 428 4.12 -29.86 -21.32
CA ASP A 428 5.49 -29.97 -21.84
C ASP A 428 6.38 -28.97 -21.10
N PHE A 429 7.07 -29.47 -20.06
CA PHE A 429 7.99 -28.68 -19.26
C PHE A 429 9.25 -28.27 -20.04
N GLY A 430 9.63 -29.01 -21.09
CA GLY A 430 10.81 -28.68 -21.91
C GLY A 430 10.56 -27.44 -22.78
N GLN A 431 9.34 -27.27 -23.29
CA GLN A 431 8.92 -26.08 -24.04
C GLN A 431 8.10 -25.09 -23.20
N ASN A 432 7.97 -25.35 -21.90
CA ASN A 432 7.19 -24.56 -20.95
C ASN A 432 5.76 -24.22 -21.43
N ARG A 433 5.06 -25.17 -22.04
CA ARG A 433 3.72 -24.96 -22.63
C ARG A 433 2.81 -26.17 -22.50
N MET A 434 1.51 -25.93 -22.59
CA MET A 434 0.53 -27.00 -22.74
C MET A 434 0.56 -27.56 -24.16
N GLN A 435 0.65 -28.88 -24.29
CA GLN A 435 0.46 -29.59 -25.54
C GLN A 435 -0.95 -30.17 -25.60
N ASN A 436 -1.58 -30.05 -26.76
CA ASN A 436 -2.89 -30.62 -27.04
C ASN A 436 -2.80 -31.57 -28.23
N SER A 437 -3.51 -32.69 -28.17
CA SER A 437 -3.47 -33.75 -29.17
C SER A 437 -4.86 -34.34 -29.39
N SER A 438 -5.12 -34.81 -30.61
CA SER A 438 -6.29 -35.65 -30.94
C SER A 438 -6.09 -37.11 -30.57
N GLU A 439 -4.84 -37.53 -30.36
CA GLU A 439 -4.46 -38.89 -29.99
C GLU A 439 -3.85 -38.93 -28.57
N PRO A 440 -3.96 -40.06 -27.84
CA PRO A 440 -3.34 -40.21 -26.54
C PRO A 440 -1.82 -40.01 -26.60
N PHE A 441 -1.28 -39.31 -25.61
CA PHE A 441 0.17 -39.19 -25.41
C PHE A 441 0.76 -40.53 -24.94
N PRO A 442 2.06 -40.79 -25.16
CA PRO A 442 2.76 -41.99 -24.70
C PRO A 442 3.03 -41.98 -23.18
N VAL A 443 2.08 -41.49 -22.39
CA VAL A 443 2.10 -41.42 -20.92
C VAL A 443 0.75 -41.86 -20.38
N LYS A 444 0.67 -42.16 -19.07
CA LYS A 444 -0.62 -42.48 -18.44
C LYS A 444 -1.56 -41.29 -18.62
N THR A 445 -2.77 -41.58 -19.07
CA THR A 445 -3.82 -40.58 -19.30
C THR A 445 -4.93 -40.79 -18.29
N TYR A 446 -5.43 -39.70 -17.69
CA TYR A 446 -6.52 -39.72 -16.74
C TYR A 446 -7.72 -38.94 -17.28
N THR A 447 -8.92 -39.36 -16.91
CA THR A 447 -10.16 -38.62 -17.13
C THR A 447 -10.80 -38.33 -15.78
N LEU A 448 -11.44 -37.17 -15.65
CA LEU A 448 -12.22 -36.84 -14.48
C LEU A 448 -13.66 -37.35 -14.71
N LYS A 449 -14.19 -38.17 -13.79
CA LYS A 449 -15.61 -38.55 -13.75
C LYS A 449 -16.11 -38.37 -12.32
N GLU A 450 -17.23 -37.67 -12.14
CA GLU A 450 -17.83 -37.44 -10.81
C GLU A 450 -16.84 -36.85 -9.78
N GLY A 451 -15.88 -36.04 -10.23
CA GLY A 451 -14.85 -35.43 -9.37
C GLY A 451 -13.66 -36.34 -9.03
N LEU A 452 -13.65 -37.59 -9.50
CA LEU A 452 -12.57 -38.55 -9.27
C LEU A 452 -11.75 -38.81 -10.53
N LEU A 453 -10.45 -39.04 -10.34
CA LEU A 453 -9.53 -39.39 -11.42
C LEU A 453 -9.63 -40.88 -11.74
N HIS A 454 -9.90 -41.19 -13.01
CA HIS A 454 -9.87 -42.55 -13.54
C HIS A 454 -8.81 -42.67 -14.63
N PRO A 455 -7.89 -43.65 -14.55
CA PRO A 455 -6.97 -43.91 -15.64
C PRO A 455 -7.74 -44.41 -16.87
N LEU A 456 -7.39 -43.89 -18.05
CA LEU A 456 -7.92 -44.38 -19.32
C LEU A 456 -7.20 -45.67 -19.72
N PRO A 457 -7.92 -46.68 -20.24
CA PRO A 457 -7.28 -47.89 -20.74
C PRO A 457 -6.37 -47.56 -21.92
N THR A 458 -5.07 -47.83 -21.78
CA THR A 458 -4.11 -47.79 -22.89
C THR A 458 -4.35 -48.99 -23.81
N ASP A 459 -5.17 -48.82 -24.84
CA ASP A 459 -5.44 -49.85 -25.84
C ASP A 459 -4.26 -49.92 -26.85
N ILE A 460 -3.05 -50.26 -26.37
CA ILE A 460 -1.81 -50.32 -27.19
C ILE A 460 -1.78 -51.57 -28.10
N ASN A 461 -2.78 -52.46 -28.06
CA ASN A 461 -2.79 -53.67 -28.88
C ASN A 461 -4.16 -53.95 -29.53
N LYS A 462 -4.46 -53.26 -30.63
CA LYS A 462 -5.39 -53.80 -31.63
C LYS A 462 -4.70 -53.88 -33.00
N LYS A 463 -4.26 -55.10 -33.33
CA LYS A 463 -3.98 -55.54 -34.71
C LYS A 463 -5.14 -55.11 -35.63
N PRO A 464 -4.87 -54.69 -36.88
CA PRO A 464 -5.92 -54.27 -37.79
C PRO A 464 -6.89 -55.43 -38.02
N ARG A 465 -8.14 -55.28 -37.57
CA ARG A 465 -9.19 -56.26 -37.84
C ARG A 465 -9.49 -56.20 -39.34
N ALA A 466 -9.26 -57.33 -40.01
CA ALA A 466 -9.54 -57.55 -41.41
C ALA A 466 -10.96 -57.07 -41.77
N VAL A 467 -11.01 -56.21 -42.79
CA VAL A 467 -12.24 -55.72 -43.42
C VAL A 467 -13.04 -56.90 -43.94
N LYS A 468 -14.21 -57.16 -43.35
CA LYS A 468 -15.24 -57.94 -44.03
C LYS A 468 -15.87 -57.05 -45.10
N LYS A 469 -15.65 -57.42 -46.36
CA LYS A 469 -16.37 -56.86 -47.52
C LYS A 469 -17.88 -56.97 -47.31
N PRO A 470 -18.66 -55.89 -47.48
CA PRO A 470 -20.07 -56.02 -47.80
C PRO A 470 -20.25 -56.17 -49.31
N GLU A 471 -21.21 -57.03 -49.65
CA GLU A 471 -21.67 -57.36 -51.00
C GLU A 471 -22.23 -56.16 -51.75
N ASN A 472 -22.06 -56.22 -53.08
CA ASN A 472 -22.68 -55.34 -54.06
C ASN A 472 -24.21 -55.32 -53.94
N GLN A 473 -24.78 -54.13 -53.79
CA GLN A 473 -26.06 -53.79 -54.45
C GLN A 473 -25.98 -52.42 -55.13
N LYS A 474 -26.63 -52.37 -56.29
CA LYS A 474 -26.44 -51.46 -57.41
C LYS A 474 -27.10 -50.09 -57.19
N ARG A 475 -26.39 -49.06 -57.67
CA ARG A 475 -26.83 -47.88 -58.46
C ARG A 475 -28.10 -47.13 -58.00
N HIS A 476 -27.95 -45.83 -57.74
CA HIS A 476 -28.37 -44.80 -58.71
C HIS A 476 -27.66 -43.45 -58.50
N THR A 477 -27.43 -42.81 -59.63
CA THR A 477 -26.73 -41.56 -59.96
C THR A 477 -27.44 -40.29 -59.49
N ASN A 478 -26.70 -39.23 -59.15
CA ASN A 478 -26.73 -37.87 -59.77
C ASN A 478 -25.85 -36.90 -58.95
N ARG A 479 -24.67 -36.53 -59.46
CA ARG A 479 -24.32 -35.31 -60.23
C ARG A 479 -24.13 -34.04 -59.38
N LEU A 480 -22.84 -33.67 -59.30
CA LEU A 480 -22.22 -32.37 -59.07
C LEU A 480 -23.06 -31.12 -59.38
N LYS A 481 -22.91 -30.09 -58.55
CA LYS A 481 -22.14 -28.89 -58.90
C LYS A 481 -21.26 -28.48 -57.73
#